data_AF-A0AAX0XXR7-F1
#
_entry.id   AF-A0AAX0XXR7-F1
#
_cell.length_a   1.000
_cell.length_b   1.000
_cell.length_c   1.000
_cell.angle_alpha   90.00
_cell.angle_beta   90.00
_cell.angle_gamma   90.00
#
_symmetry.space_group_name_H-M   'P 1'
#
loop_
_entity.id
_entity.type
_entity.pdbx_description
1 polymer ?
#
loop_
_entity_poly.entity_id
_entity_poly.type
_entity_poly.pdbx_seq_one_letter_code
_entity_poly.pdbx_strand_id
1 'polypeptide(L)' 'MNGQKKLVCVEAGLGITESQEFPVLGENGSAWEILLGGEYRKVNKRSGRVQGWRTGPRFSYVDKYGNWANQKLTQLPNR' A
#
# COMPACT_ATOMS: atom_id res chain seq x y z
N MET A 1 18.05 13.64 2.55
CA MET A 1 16.66 13.37 2.15
C MET A 1 16.14 12.18 2.95
N ASN A 2 15.29 12.42 3.95
CA ASN A 2 14.70 11.36 4.77
C ASN A 2 13.67 10.62 3.90
N GLY A 3 14.08 9.53 3.28
CA GLY A 3 13.20 8.75 2.41
C GLY A 3 12.05 8.16 3.21
N GLN A 4 10.90 8.82 3.09
CA GLN A 4 9.66 8.40 3.70
C GLN A 4 9.12 7.18 2.95
N LYS A 5 8.64 6.21 3.73
CA LYS A 5 7.89 5.06 3.23
C LYS A 5 6.64 5.54 2.50
N LYS A 6 6.33 4.94 1.35
CA LYS A 6 5.15 5.29 0.56
C LYS A 6 4.39 4.05 0.14
N LEU A 7 3.08 4.22 -0.06
CA LEU A 7 2.24 3.28 -0.77
C LEU A 7 1.89 3.85 -2.14
N VAL A 8 1.97 3.03 -3.17
CA VAL A 8 1.58 3.40 -4.53
C VAL A 8 0.35 2.60 -4.92
N CYS A 9 -0.66 3.28 -5.45
CA CYS A 9 -1.84 2.64 -5.98
C CYS A 9 -1.47 1.82 -7.23
N VAL A 10 -1.72 0.52 -7.20
CA VAL A 10 -1.43 -0.43 -8.30
C VAL A 10 -2.68 -0.96 -8.98
N GLU A 11 -3.86 -0.67 -8.42
CA GLU A 11 -5.16 -1.00 -8.99
C GLU A 11 -6.10 0.14 -8.63
N ALA A 12 -6.63 0.85 -9.62
CA ALA A 12 -7.50 2.02 -9.40
C ALA A 12 -8.82 1.65 -8.70
N GLY A 13 -9.41 2.62 -8.00
CA GLY A 13 -10.72 2.43 -7.38
C GLY A 13 -11.16 3.59 -6.49
N LEU A 14 -12.47 3.79 -6.37
CA LEU A 14 -13.09 4.80 -5.49
C LEU A 14 -12.48 6.21 -5.64
N GLY A 15 -12.22 6.61 -6.89
CA GLY A 15 -11.66 7.93 -7.22
C GLY A 15 -10.13 8.03 -7.08
N ILE A 16 -9.45 6.93 -6.72
CA ILE A 16 -7.98 6.86 -6.70
C ILE A 16 -7.47 6.29 -8.01
N THR A 17 -6.50 6.97 -8.61
CA THR A 17 -5.85 6.55 -9.86
C THR A 17 -4.63 5.68 -9.60
N GLU A 18 -4.30 4.80 -10.53
CA GLU A 18 -3.04 4.06 -10.50
C GLU A 18 -1.84 5.01 -10.49
N SER A 19 -0.73 4.51 -9.94
CA SER A 19 0.53 5.24 -9.71
C SER A 19 0.44 6.41 -8.73
N GLN A 20 -0.74 6.72 -8.18
CA GLN A 20 -0.86 7.74 -7.14
C GLN A 20 -0.15 7.28 -5.87
N GLU A 21 0.70 8.14 -5.32
CA GLU A 21 1.50 7.86 -4.12
C GLU A 21 0.86 8.43 -2.86
N PHE A 22 0.96 7.67 -1.77
CA PHE A 22 0.45 8.02 -0.46
C PHE A 22 1.55 7.83 0.58
N PRO A 23 1.91 8.89 1.35
CA PRO A 23 2.90 8.77 2.40
C PRO A 23 2.37 7.86 3.52
N VAL A 24 3.22 6.98 4.03
CA VAL A 24 2.91 6.16 5.21
C VAL A 24 3.10 7.02 6.44
N LEU A 25 2.01 7.22 7.19
CA LEU A 25 1.95 8.03 8.41
C LEU A 25 2.23 7.20 9.66
N GLY A 26 1.92 5.91 9.60
CA GLY A 26 2.07 4.97 10.71
C GLY A 26 2.15 3.52 10.23
N GLU A 27 2.66 2.66 11.10
CA GLU A 27 2.77 1.23 10.84
C GLU A 27 2.28 0.46 12.07
N ASN A 28 1.25 -0.37 11.89
CA ASN A 28 0.65 -1.13 12.97
C ASN A 28 0.57 -2.61 12.60
N GLY A 29 1.52 -3.40 13.10
CA GLY A 29 1.57 -4.85 12.90
C GLY A 29 1.47 -5.24 11.43
N SER A 30 0.30 -5.70 11.00
CA SER A 30 0.00 -6.14 9.63
C SER A 30 -0.59 -5.05 8.72
N ALA A 31 -0.58 -3.77 9.12
CA ALA A 31 -1.14 -2.67 8.33
C ALA A 31 -0.22 -1.44 8.27
N TRP A 32 -0.34 -0.70 7.17
CA TRP A 32 0.16 0.66 7.03
C TRP A 32 -0.98 1.64 7.19
N GLU A 33 -0.67 2.82 7.69
CA GLU A 33 -1.63 3.88 7.90
C GLU A 33 -1.34 5.05 6.97
N ILE A 34 -2.38 5.49 6.23
CA ILE A 34 -2.29 6.54 5.21
C ILE A 34 -3.51 7.48 5.29
N LEU A 35 -3.39 8.66 4.69
CA LEU A 35 -4.53 9.54 4.43
C LEU A 35 -5.08 9.28 3.02
N LEU A 36 -6.35 8.89 2.93
CA LEU A 36 -7.10 8.75 1.67
C LEU A 36 -8.33 9.66 1.72
N GLY A 37 -8.44 10.59 0.76
CA GLY A 37 -9.57 11.52 0.71
C GLY A 37 -9.74 12.38 1.97
N GLY A 38 -8.64 12.64 2.71
CA GLY A 38 -8.66 13.37 3.98
C GLY A 38 -8.94 12.52 5.22
N GLU A 39 -9.23 11.22 5.06
CA GLU A 39 -9.49 10.32 6.18
C GLU A 39 -8.34 9.34 6.41
N TYR A 40 -8.13 9.00 7.68
CA TYR A 40 -7.16 8.01 8.07
C TYR A 40 -7.64 6.59 7.73
N ARG A 41 -6.84 5.86 6.96
CA ARG A 41 -7.17 4.51 6.51
C ARG A 41 -6.01 3.55 6.77
N LYS A 42 -6.37 2.31 7.10
CA LYS A 42 -5.44 1.20 7.31
C LYS A 42 -5.40 0.33 6.05
N VAL A 43 -4.21 0.14 5.49
CA VAL A 43 -3.97 -0.74 4.34
C VAL A 43 -3.26 -2.00 4.82
N ASN A 44 -3.85 -3.17 4.57
CA ASN A 44 -3.27 -4.44 4.95
C ASN A 44 -1.99 -4.73 4.14
N LYS A 45 -0.90 -5.09 4.81
CA LYS A 45 0.43 -5.27 4.19
C LYS A 45 0.51 -6.40 3.17
N ARG A 46 -0.28 -7.45 3.39
CA ARG A 46 -0.27 -8.66 2.55
C ARG A 46 -1.15 -8.49 1.32
N SER A 47 -2.35 -7.96 1.50
CA SER A 47 -3.32 -7.81 0.41
C SER A 47 -3.20 -6.48 -0.32
N GLY A 48 -2.61 -5.44 0.28
CA GLY A 48 -2.60 -4.09 -0.26
C GLY A 48 -3.98 -3.42 -0.25
N ARG A 49 -4.98 -3.99 0.40
CA ARG A 49 -6.35 -3.46 0.44
C ARG A 49 -6.60 -2.65 1.70
N VAL A 50 -7.47 -1.65 1.59
CA VAL A 50 -7.99 -0.91 2.74
C VAL A 50 -8.82 -1.85 3.61
N GLN A 51 -8.58 -1.84 4.92
CA GLN A 51 -9.32 -2.67 5.87
C GLN A 51 -10.80 -2.27 5.89
N GLY A 52 -11.68 -3.27 5.92
CA GLY A 52 -13.14 -3.08 5.91
C GLY A 52 -13.73 -2.77 4.54
N TRP A 53 -12.92 -2.60 3.48
CA TRP A 53 -13.42 -2.39 2.13
C TRP A 53 -13.56 -3.71 1.39
N ARG A 54 -14.76 -3.95 0.85
CA ARG A 54 -15.04 -5.14 0.03
C ARG A 54 -14.40 -5.03 -1.36
N THR A 55 -14.48 -3.84 -1.95
CA THR A 55 -13.86 -3.46 -3.23
C THR A 55 -13.18 -2.10 -3.07
N GLY A 56 -12.25 -1.78 -3.96
CA GLY A 56 -11.52 -0.52 -3.90
C GLY A 56 -10.09 -0.65 -4.40
N PRO A 57 -9.30 0.43 -4.27
CA PRO A 57 -7.94 0.46 -4.77
C PRO A 57 -7.04 -0.52 -4.02
N ARG A 58 -6.00 -0.95 -4.72
CA ARG A 58 -4.94 -1.80 -4.16
C ARG A 58 -3.63 -1.04 -4.15
N PHE A 59 -2.87 -1.23 -3.08
CA PHE A 59 -1.62 -0.51 -2.87
C PHE A 59 -0.44 -1.48 -2.74
N SER A 60 0.71 -1.03 -3.23
CA SER A 60 1.99 -1.69 -2.99
C SER A 60 2.92 -0.75 -2.22
N TYR A 61 3.79 -1.31 -1.40
CA TYR A 61 4.79 -0.55 -0.68
C TYR A 61 5.99 -0.25 -1.55
N VAL A 62 6.47 0.99 -1.46
CA VAL A 62 7.73 1.45 -2.05
C VAL A 62 8.60 2.00 -0.92
N ASP A 63 9.80 1.46 -0.80
CA ASP A 63 10.76 1.89 0.21
C ASP A 63 11.45 3.21 -0.19
N LYS A 64 12.30 3.70 0.71
CA LYS A 64 13.06 4.95 0.53
C LYS A 64 14.03 4.96 -0.65
N TYR A 65 14.30 3.81 -1.25
CA TYR A 65 15.19 3.65 -2.39
C TYR A 65 14.42 3.45 -3.70
N GLY A 66 13.09 3.52 -3.68
CA GLY A 66 12.25 3.23 -4.84
C GLY A 66 12.06 1.73 -5.09
N ASN A 67 12.48 0.86 -4.16
CA ASN A 67 12.24 -0.57 -4.32
C ASN A 67 10.80 -0.89 -3.95
N TRP A 68 10.14 -1.59 -4.85
CA TRP A 68 8.81 -2.13 -4.62
C TRP A 68 8.92 -3.37 -3.73
N ALA A 69 8.12 -3.43 -2.65
CA ALA A 69 7.94 -4.69 -1.94
C ALA A 69 7.29 -5.70 -2.90
N ASN A 70 8.05 -6.74 -3.23
CA ASN A 70 7.62 -7.85 -4.07
C ASN A 70 6.32 -8.47 -3.53
N GLN A 71 5.18 -8.20 -4.16
CA GLN A 71 3.98 -9.03 -4.04
C GLN A 71 4.22 -10.46 -4.57
N LYS A 72 5.38 -10.74 -5.18
CA LYS A 72 5.84 -12.07 -5.60
C LYS A 72 6.40 -12.98 -4.50
N LEU A 73 6.49 -12.56 -3.24
CA LEU A 73 6.83 -13.47 -2.13
C LEU A 73 5.71 -14.44 -1.71
N THR A 74 4.59 -14.48 -2.45
CA THR A 74 3.55 -15.52 -2.30
C THR A 74 3.48 -16.49 -3.49
N GLN A 75 4.40 -16.40 -4.45
CA GLN A 75 4.48 -17.32 -5.60
C GLN A 75 5.90 -17.87 -5.83
N LEU A 76 6.68 -18.07 -4.78
CA LEU A 76 7.81 -19.00 -4.90
C LEU A 76 7.22 -20.42 -4.88
N PRO A 77 7.24 -21.20 -5.98
CA PRO A 77 7.05 -22.63 -5.83
C PRO A 77 8.17 -23.14 -4.93
N ASN A 78 7.81 -23.93 -3.91
CA ASN A 78 8.76 -24.69 -3.11
C ASN A 78 9.77 -25.37 -4.04
N ARG A 79 11.03 -24.99 -3.92
CA ARG A 79 12.18 -25.79 -4.34
C ARG A 79 13.22 -25.73 -3.24
#